data_AF-A0AAD6RHY2-F1
#
_entry.id   AF-A0AAD6RHY2-F1
#
_cell.length_a   1.000
_cell.length_b   1.000
_cell.length_c   1.000
_cell.angle_alpha   90.00
_cell.angle_beta   90.00
_cell.angle_gamma   90.00
#
_symmetry.space_group_name_H-M   'P 1'
#
loop_
_entity.id
_entity.type
_entity.pdbx_description
1 polymer ?
#
loop_
_entity_poly.entity_id
_entity_poly.type
_entity_poly.pdbx_seq_one_letter_code
_entity_poly.pdbx_strand_id
1 'polypeptide(L)' 'MTKNGRNVDIKCFPLFNVVSVTEDELMRILVLVSNFLPGYHQVINEWNVAISAYRAYNLEGKKVGTVGAGRIRSLSIAL' A
#
# COMPACT_ATOMS: atom_id res chain seq x y z
N MET A 1 6.62 -1.65 -28.57
CA MET A 1 6.70 -0.40 -29.36
C MET A 1 5.38 -0.26 -30.09
N THR A 2 4.47 0.53 -29.52
CA THR A 2 3.16 0.78 -30.12
C THR A 2 3.28 2.05 -30.96
N LYS A 3 3.41 1.93 -32.28
CA LYS A 3 3.34 3.07 -33.18
C LYS A 3 1.88 3.43 -33.40
N ASN A 4 1.51 4.67 -33.13
CA ASN A 4 0.23 5.22 -33.54
C ASN A 4 0.34 5.75 -34.99
N GLY A 5 -0.78 5.94 -35.69
CA GLY A 5 -0.81 6.40 -37.10
C GLY A 5 -0.13 7.76 -37.36
N ARG A 6 0.18 8.50 -36.29
CA ARG A 6 1.14 9.61 -36.26
C ARG A 6 2.46 9.02 -35.77
N ASN A 7 3.46 8.89 -36.64
CA ASN A 7 4.78 8.25 -36.45
C ASN A 7 5.56 8.71 -35.19
N VAL A 8 5.05 8.36 -34.01
CA VAL A 8 5.57 8.70 -32.69
C VAL A 8 5.75 7.37 -31.95
N ASP A 9 6.97 7.11 -31.50
CA ASP A 9 7.28 5.92 -30.71
C ASP A 9 7.06 6.22 -29.24
N ILE A 10 6.12 5.52 -28.62
CA ILE A 10 5.90 5.57 -27.17
C ILE A 10 6.72 4.46 -26.56
N LYS A 11 7.80 4.85 -25.88
CA LYS A 11 8.66 3.93 -25.15
C LYS A 11 8.38 4.03 -23.66
N CYS A 12 7.70 3.01 -23.14
CA CYS A 12 7.60 2.80 -21.71
C CYS A 12 8.73 1.85 -21.30
N PHE A 13 9.36 2.11 -20.15
CA PHE A 13 10.26 1.16 -19.50
C PHE A 13 9.41 0.36 -18.50
N PRO A 14 8.90 -0.83 -18.90
CA PRO A 14 8.09 -1.61 -17.99
C PRO A 14 8.98 -2.06 -16.82
N LEU A 15 8.40 -2.03 -15.61
CA LEU A 15 8.96 -2.57 -14.37
C LEU A 15 9.99 -1.70 -13.62
N PHE A 16 10.17 -0.42 -13.95
CA PHE A 16 11.18 0.40 -13.26
C PHE A 16 10.88 0.70 -11.78
N ASN A 17 9.62 0.61 -11.35
CA ASN A 17 9.17 0.99 -10.01
C ASN A 17 8.24 -0.04 -9.34
N VAL A 18 8.31 -1.30 -9.75
CA VAL A 18 7.37 -2.33 -9.24
C VAL A 18 7.54 -2.59 -7.74
N VAL A 19 8.76 -2.53 -7.22
CA VAL A 19 9.05 -2.76 -5.79
C VAL A 19 8.55 -1.57 -4.96
N SER A 20 8.91 -0.34 -5.35
CA SER A 20 8.53 0.86 -4.60
C SER A 20 7.02 1.07 -4.53
N VAL A 21 6.28 0.72 -5.60
CA VAL A 21 4.81 0.77 -5.59
C VAL A 21 4.23 -0.29 -4.65
N THR A 22 4.85 -1.46 -4.59
CA THR A 22 4.40 -2.54 -3.69
C THR A 22 4.64 -2.20 -2.23
N GLU A 23 5.78 -1.58 -1.90
CA GLU A 23 6.09 -1.12 -0.54
C GLU A 23 5.13 -0.01 -0.08
N ASP A 24 4.81 0.95 -0.95
CA ASP A 24 3.84 2.01 -0.64
C ASP A 24 2.42 1.45 -0.44
N GLU A 25 2.02 0.43 -1.21
CA GLU A 25 0.73 -0.25 -1.03
C GLU A 25 0.65 -0.94 0.35
N LEU A 26 1.69 -1.69 0.74
CA LEU A 26 1.75 -2.37 2.03
C LEU A 26 1.76 -1.38 3.21
N MET A 27 2.48 -0.28 3.08
CA MET A 27 2.51 0.78 4.10
C MET A 27 1.11 1.34 4.36
N ARG A 28 0.33 1.62 3.31
CA ARG A 28 -1.04 2.14 3.45
C ARG A 28 -1.97 1.16 4.16
N ILE A 29 -1.84 -0.14 3.88
CA ILE A 29 -2.62 -1.19 4.55
C ILE A 29 -2.27 -1.22 6.05
N LEU A 30 -0.97 -1.17 6.39
CA LEU A 30 -0.51 -1.14 7.78
C LEU A 30 -1.02 0.11 8.52
N VAL A 31 -0.93 1.29 7.89
CA VAL A 31 -1.35 2.57 8.47
C VAL A 31 -2.83 2.55 8.88
N LEU A 32 -3.68 1.95 8.05
CA LEU A 32 -5.11 1.86 8.31
C LEU A 32 -5.45 0.82 9.38
N VAL A 33 -4.82 -0.35 9.35
CA VAL A 33 -5.15 -1.47 10.24
C VAL A 33 -4.61 -1.25 11.66
N SER A 34 -3.44 -0.62 11.78
CA SER A 34 -2.84 -0.28 13.06
C SER A 34 -3.25 1.10 13.60
N ASN A 35 -4.22 1.78 12.97
CA ASN A 35 -4.79 3.04 13.46
C ASN A 35 -3.74 4.16 13.68
N PHE A 36 -2.69 4.20 12.83
CA PHE A 36 -1.54 5.09 13.04
C PHE A 36 -1.88 6.58 12.96
N LEU A 37 -2.81 6.97 12.08
CA LEU A 37 -3.14 8.38 11.85
C LEU A 37 -3.79 9.03 13.09
N PRO A 38 -4.89 8.51 13.67
CA PRO A 38 -5.44 9.07 14.91
C PRO A 38 -4.56 8.79 16.13
N GLY A 39 -3.78 7.70 16.16
CA GLY A 39 -2.79 7.47 17.21
C GLY A 39 -1.72 8.57 17.24
N TYR A 40 -1.23 9.00 16.08
CA TYR A 40 -0.26 10.10 15.97
C TYR A 40 -0.84 11.43 16.48
N HIS A 41 -2.09 11.76 16.13
CA HIS A 41 -2.77 12.96 16.62
C HIS A 41 -3.02 12.93 18.14
N GLN A 42 -3.18 11.75 18.75
CA GLN A 42 -3.26 11.63 20.20
C GLN A 42 -1.90 11.86 20.86
N VAL A 43 -0.81 11.24 20.38
CA VAL A 43 0.53 11.44 20.97
C VAL A 43 0.95 12.92 21.03
N ILE A 44 0.52 13.75 20.07
CA ILE A 44 0.83 15.18 20.03
C ILE A 44 0.03 15.99 21.07
N ASN A 45 -1.19 15.59 21.38
CA ASN A 45 -2.10 16.39 22.23
C ASN A 45 -2.28 15.80 23.64
N GLU A 46 -2.54 14.48 23.75
CA GLU A 46 -2.86 13.79 25.01
C GLU A 46 -2.50 12.30 24.97
N TRP A 47 -1.93 11.76 26.05
CA TRP A 47 -1.58 10.34 26.15
C TRP A 47 -2.77 9.49 26.63
N ASN A 48 -3.65 9.09 25.71
CA ASN A 48 -4.75 8.17 26.00
C ASN A 48 -4.64 6.85 25.22
N VAL A 49 -4.04 5.85 25.85
CA VAL A 49 -3.79 4.52 25.28
C VAL A 49 -5.09 3.76 25.00
N ALA A 50 -6.17 4.01 25.75
CA ALA A 50 -7.43 3.26 25.63
C ALA A 50 -8.15 3.56 24.31
N ILE A 51 -8.13 4.81 23.86
CA ILE A 51 -8.79 5.24 22.61
C ILE A 51 -7.98 4.77 21.39
N SER A 52 -6.65 4.83 21.46
CA SER A 52 -5.76 4.37 20.40
C SER A 52 -5.83 2.86 20.17
N ALA A 53 -5.90 2.07 21.26
CA ALA A 53 -5.94 0.61 21.20
C ALA A 53 -7.29 0.04 20.73
N TYR A 54 -8.40 0.77 20.92
CA TYR A 54 -9.76 0.29 20.61
C TYR A 54 -9.97 -0.10 19.14
N ARG A 55 -9.21 0.52 18.21
CA ARG A 55 -9.27 0.23 16.76
C ARG A 55 -7.94 -0.23 16.19
N ALA A 56 -6.95 -0.51 17.02
CA ALA A 56 -5.69 -1.07 16.58
C ALA A 56 -5.88 -2.58 16.40
N TYR A 57 -5.89 -3.04 15.15
CA TYR A 57 -5.96 -4.45 14.83
C TYR A 57 -4.62 -4.94 14.30
N ASN A 58 -4.31 -6.21 14.56
CA ASN A 58 -3.21 -6.88 13.89
C ASN A 58 -3.69 -7.42 12.54
N LEU A 59 -2.78 -7.46 11.57
CA LEU A 59 -3.02 -8.07 10.26
C LEU A 59 -2.92 -9.60 10.29
N GLU A 60 -2.35 -10.16 11.36
CA GLU A 60 -2.22 -11.60 11.56
C GLU A 60 -3.62 -12.26 11.61
N GLY A 61 -3.88 -13.16 10.66
CA GLY A 61 -5.16 -13.86 10.55
C GLY A 61 -6.28 -13.11 9.81
N LYS A 62 -6.04 -11.91 9.25
CA LYS A 62 -7.00 -11.21 8.41
C LYS A 62 -6.78 -11.53 6.92
N LYS A 63 -7.86 -11.83 6.20
CA LYS A 63 -7.80 -12.02 4.73
C LYS A 63 -7.75 -10.67 4.03
N VAL A 64 -6.64 -10.40 3.35
CA VAL A 64 -6.49 -9.24 2.46
C VAL A 64 -6.73 -9.71 1.03
N GLY A 65 -7.80 -9.23 0.40
CA GLY A 65 -8.14 -9.53 -0.99
C GLY A 65 -7.72 -8.38 -1.90
N THR A 66 -6.99 -8.69 -2.97
CA THR A 66 -6.51 -7.71 -3.95
C THR A 66 -7.08 -7.97 -5.34
N VAL A 67 -7.63 -6.93 -5.98
CA VAL A 67 -8.28 -7.02 -7.30
C VAL A 67 -7.25 -6.78 -8.41
N GLY A 68 -7.02 -7.76 -9.27
CA GLY A 68 -6.05 -7.69 -10.36
C GLY A 68 -4.63 -8.03 -9.91
N ALA A 69 -4.25 -9.30 -10.09
CA ALA A 69 -2.92 -9.83 -9.78
C ALA A 69 -1.93 -9.57 -10.94
N GLY A 70 -1.66 -8.30 -11.22
CA GLY A 70 -0.61 -7.90 -12.16
C GLY A 70 0.80 -8.08 -11.57
N ARG A 71 1.83 -7.78 -12.35
CA ARG A 71 3.25 -8.04 -12.00
C ARG A 71 3.78 -7.25 -10.79
N ILE A 72 3.12 -6.14 -10.45
CA ILE A 72 3.40 -5.37 -9.23
C ILE A 72 2.91 -6.16 -8.01
N ARG A 73 1.67 -6.64 -8.08
CA ARG A 73 0.98 -7.31 -6.97
C ARG A 73 1.44 -8.74 -6.70
N SER A 74 2.01 -9.43 -7.69
CA SER A 74 2.63 -10.74 -7.47
C SER A 74 3.79 -10.70 -6.49
N LEU A 75 4.50 -9.58 -6.38
CA LEU A 75 5.57 -9.41 -5.40
C LEU A 75 5.01 -9.26 -3.97
N SER A 76 3.85 -8.62 -3.82
CA SER A 76 3.17 -8.44 -2.52
C SER A 76 2.69 -9.74 -1.88
N ILE A 77 2.32 -10.75 -2.68
CA ILE A 77 1.69 -11.99 -2.19
C ILE A 77 2.71 -13.12 -1.95
N ALA A 78 3.94 -12.93 -2.42
CA ALA A 78 5.03 -13.88 -2.28
C ALA A 78 5.92 -13.60 -1.05
N LEU A 79 5.72 -12.47 -0.37
CA LEU A 79 6.32 -12.09 0.92
C LEU A 79 5.34 -12.36 2.05
#